data_AF-A0A925VCQ6-F1
#
_entry.id   AF-A0A925VCQ6-F1
#
_cell.length_a   1.000
_cell.length_b   1.000
_cell.length_c   1.000
_cell.angle_alpha   90.00
_cell.angle_beta   90.00
_cell.angle_gamma   90.00
#
_symmetry.space_group_name_H-M   'P 1'
#
loop_
_entity.id
_entity.type
_entity.pdbx_description
1 polymer ?
#
loop_
_entity_poly.entity_id
_entity_poly.type
_entity_poly.pdbx_seq_one_letter_code
_entity_poly.pdbx_strand_id
1 'polypeptide(L)'
;MSMPHRQRPIRELALAVLLGLATSCGPTGSTVTPTGVGGGAGPGVDSDPEGVNEGSGMAELRARLEQLVGRTDGIAAAAANDAGKCENLCDLATSICSVQEKMRELCDAHPDDDAYAALCREAKNECREAQDSCVRCVESNQAR
;
A
#
# COMPACT_ATOMS: atom_id res chain seq x y z
N MET A 1 -3.74 40.99 -42.85
CA MET A 1 -3.37 39.56 -42.76
C MET A 1 -4.64 38.75 -42.70
N SER A 2 -4.87 37.90 -43.70
CA SER A 2 -6.05 37.05 -43.86
C SER A 2 -6.08 35.93 -42.82
N MET A 3 -7.22 35.70 -42.18
CA MET A 3 -7.55 34.42 -41.54
C MET A 3 -8.83 33.87 -42.17
N PRO A 4 -8.83 32.64 -42.70
CA PRO A 4 -10.01 32.04 -43.30
C PRO A 4 -10.94 31.41 -42.27
N HIS A 5 -12.24 31.52 -42.56
CA HIS A 5 -13.35 30.75 -42.01
C HIS A 5 -13.02 29.25 -41.81
N ARG A 6 -13.46 28.68 -40.68
CA ARG A 6 -14.08 27.35 -40.73
C ARG A 6 -15.22 27.21 -39.72
N GLN A 7 -16.33 26.74 -40.26
CA GLN A 7 -17.66 26.64 -39.69
C GLN A 7 -17.77 25.49 -38.67
N ARG A 8 -18.73 25.65 -37.75
CA ARG A 8 -19.20 24.71 -36.72
C ARG A 8 -19.86 23.46 -37.33
N PRO A 9 -20.04 22.39 -36.54
CA PRO A 9 -21.41 22.07 -36.10
C PRO A 9 -21.44 21.69 -34.61
N ILE A 10 -22.16 22.41 -33.73
CA ILE A 10 -23.57 22.17 -33.35
C ILE A 10 -23.98 20.69 -33.47
N ARG A 11 -23.80 19.96 -32.38
CA ARG A 11 -24.66 18.82 -32.01
C ARG A 11 -24.93 18.91 -30.51
N GLU A 12 -25.91 19.74 -30.18
CA GLU A 12 -26.72 19.47 -29.01
C GLU A 12 -27.58 18.25 -29.32
N LEU A 13 -27.53 17.26 -28.44
CA LEU A 13 -28.67 16.39 -28.22
C LEU A 13 -28.71 16.07 -26.72
N ALA A 14 -29.88 16.38 -26.18
CA ALA A 14 -30.18 16.49 -24.78
C ALA A 14 -30.40 15.13 -24.10
N LEU A 15 -30.31 15.19 -22.76
CA LEU A 15 -31.03 14.43 -21.73
C LEU A 15 -32.02 13.34 -22.17
N ALA A 16 -31.87 12.14 -21.57
CA ALA A 16 -32.92 11.43 -20.82
C ALA A 16 -32.30 10.17 -20.16
N VAL A 17 -32.18 10.12 -18.83
CA VAL A 17 -33.07 9.37 -17.89
C VAL A 17 -33.11 7.87 -18.19
N LEU A 18 -32.66 7.05 -17.23
CA LEU A 18 -33.38 5.83 -16.78
C LEU A 18 -32.87 5.37 -15.40
N LEU A 19 -33.77 5.45 -14.42
CA LEU A 19 -33.70 4.87 -13.09
C LEU A 19 -33.74 3.34 -13.13
N GLY A 20 -33.01 2.72 -12.20
CA GLY A 20 -33.58 1.70 -11.31
C GLY A 20 -33.59 0.23 -11.77
N LEU A 21 -32.67 -0.56 -11.20
CA LEU A 21 -32.92 -1.96 -10.86
C LEU A 21 -32.35 -2.23 -9.46
N ALA A 22 -33.21 -2.10 -8.46
CA ALA A 22 -33.03 -2.77 -7.18
C ALA A 22 -33.21 -4.27 -7.40
N THR A 23 -32.21 -5.07 -7.03
CA THR A 23 -32.39 -6.52 -6.85
C THR A 23 -31.70 -6.95 -5.55
N SER A 24 -32.54 -7.44 -4.66
CA SER A 24 -32.30 -7.93 -3.30
C SER A 24 -31.82 -9.38 -3.26
N CYS A 25 -30.88 -9.69 -2.36
CA CYS A 25 -30.69 -10.95 -1.60
C CYS A 25 -29.30 -10.89 -0.95
N GLY A 26 -29.02 -11.07 0.34
CA GLY A 26 -29.75 -11.40 1.58
C GLY A 26 -28.66 -11.66 2.66
N PRO A 27 -28.91 -11.46 3.97
CA PRO A 27 -27.90 -11.70 5.00
C PRO A 27 -27.91 -13.16 5.41
N THR A 28 -26.90 -13.93 5.02
CA THR A 28 -26.65 -15.24 5.62
C THR A 28 -25.92 -15.03 6.94
N GLY A 29 -26.68 -15.06 8.02
CA GLY A 29 -26.16 -15.15 9.38
C GLY A 29 -25.45 -16.49 9.57
N SER A 30 -24.14 -16.43 9.81
CA SER A 30 -23.37 -17.48 10.45
C SER A 30 -22.85 -16.92 11.77
N THR A 31 -23.58 -17.17 12.85
CA THR A 31 -23.10 -16.89 14.21
C THR A 31 -22.06 -17.95 14.55
N VAL A 32 -20.79 -17.66 14.30
CA VAL A 32 -19.70 -18.43 14.91
C VAL A 32 -19.42 -17.77 16.25
N THR A 33 -19.79 -18.45 17.33
CA THR A 33 -19.42 -18.08 18.69
C THR A 33 -18.00 -18.60 18.93
N PRO A 34 -16.95 -17.76 19.05
CA PRO A 34 -15.72 -18.24 19.66
C PRO A 34 -15.98 -18.39 21.15
N THR A 35 -15.96 -19.63 21.61
CA THR A 35 -15.90 -20.03 23.01
C THR A 35 -14.74 -19.30 23.68
N GLY A 36 -15.08 -18.29 24.50
CA GLY A 36 -14.14 -17.65 25.41
C GLY A 36 -13.68 -18.66 26.46
N VAL A 37 -12.45 -19.14 26.32
CA VAL A 37 -11.69 -19.75 27.40
C VAL A 37 -10.72 -18.71 27.94
N GLY A 38 -11.10 -18.12 29.08
CA GLY A 38 -10.18 -17.35 29.90
C GLY A 38 -9.21 -18.28 30.64
N GLY A 39 -8.02 -17.75 30.92
CA GLY A 39 -7.12 -18.30 31.95
C GLY A 39 -5.65 -18.11 31.63
N GLY A 40 -4.97 -17.22 32.36
CA GLY A 40 -3.51 -17.22 32.41
C GLY A 40 -2.91 -15.90 32.88
N ALA A 41 -2.81 -15.72 34.21
CA ALA A 41 -2.05 -14.66 34.84
C ALA A 41 -0.54 -14.78 34.54
N GLY A 42 0.09 -13.66 34.17
CA GLY A 42 1.54 -13.48 34.13
C GLY A 42 1.89 -12.02 34.41
N PRO A 43 2.90 -11.71 35.25
CA PRO A 43 3.26 -10.34 35.58
C PRO A 43 4.32 -9.79 34.62
N GLY A 44 4.10 -8.58 34.13
CA GLY A 44 5.13 -7.70 33.57
C GLY A 44 5.65 -8.09 32.18
N VAL A 45 4.97 -7.61 31.15
CA VAL A 45 5.65 -7.16 29.93
C VAL A 45 5.03 -5.82 29.52
N ASP A 46 5.92 -4.89 29.20
CA ASP A 46 5.65 -3.55 28.73
C ASP A 46 4.58 -3.56 27.63
N SER A 47 3.70 -2.57 27.67
CA SER A 47 2.53 -2.43 26.80
C SER A 47 2.90 -2.51 25.32
N ASP A 48 2.89 -3.72 24.77
CA ASP A 48 2.69 -3.94 23.34
C ASP A 48 1.23 -3.55 23.05
N PRO A 49 0.94 -2.63 22.11
CA PRO A 49 -0.43 -2.33 21.73
C PRO A 49 -0.98 -3.48 20.87
N GLU A 50 -1.26 -4.62 21.51
CA GLU A 50 -1.95 -5.73 20.87
C GLU A 50 -3.48 -5.66 21.07
N GLY A 51 -4.19 -5.80 19.94
CA GLY A 51 -5.61 -6.10 19.82
C GLY A 51 -6.38 -4.98 19.13
N VAL A 52 -6.90 -5.08 17.90
CA VAL A 52 -7.83 -6.13 17.42
C VAL A 52 -7.79 -6.28 15.87
N ASN A 53 -6.62 -6.44 15.25
CA ASN A 53 -6.55 -6.73 13.81
C ASN A 53 -5.47 -7.77 13.53
N GLU A 54 -5.88 -9.02 13.37
CA GLU A 54 -5.03 -10.08 12.83
C GLU A 54 -4.53 -9.62 11.45
N GLY A 55 -3.26 -9.23 11.31
CA GLY A 55 -2.65 -8.94 10.00
C GLY A 55 -2.29 -7.48 9.68
N SER A 56 -2.42 -6.51 10.60
CA SER A 56 -2.24 -5.07 10.27
C SER A 56 -1.75 -4.17 11.41
N GLY A 57 -1.21 -4.73 12.49
CA GLY A 57 -0.63 -3.92 13.57
C GLY A 57 0.69 -3.24 13.17
N MET A 58 1.08 -2.17 13.86
CA MET A 58 2.31 -1.43 13.56
C MET A 58 3.57 -2.31 13.63
N ALA A 59 3.66 -3.21 14.62
CA ALA A 59 4.77 -4.15 14.76
C ALA A 59 4.85 -5.15 13.59
N GLU A 60 3.71 -5.67 13.15
CA GLU A 60 3.65 -6.60 12.01
C GLU A 60 4.02 -5.91 10.70
N LEU A 61 3.52 -4.69 10.48
CA LEU A 61 3.86 -3.89 9.31
C LEU A 61 5.36 -3.55 9.30
N ARG A 62 5.96 -3.24 10.45
CA ARG A 62 7.41 -3.06 10.58
C ARG A 62 8.17 -4.32 10.19
N ALA A 63 7.81 -5.48 10.74
CA ALA A 63 8.47 -6.73 10.42
C ALA A 63 8.37 -7.08 8.92
N ARG A 64 7.20 -6.81 8.31
CA ARG A 64 6.99 -6.98 6.87
C ARG A 64 7.85 -6.02 6.05
N LEU A 65 7.95 -4.76 6.47
CA LEU A 65 8.82 -3.77 5.84
C LEU A 65 10.27 -4.25 5.83
N GLU A 66 10.80 -4.65 6.99
CA GLU A 66 12.18 -5.15 7.14
C GLU A 66 12.44 -6.36 6.24
N GLN A 67 11.49 -7.29 6.15
CA GLN A 67 11.59 -8.44 5.23
C GLN A 67 11.66 -8.01 3.76
N LEU A 68 10.83 -7.06 3.34
CA LEU A 68 10.79 -6.59 1.95
C LEU A 68 12.05 -5.80 1.58
N VAL A 69 12.55 -4.97 2.50
CA VAL A 69 13.82 -4.24 2.33
C VAL A 69 14.98 -5.22 2.19
N GLY A 70 15.08 -6.22 3.08
CA GLY A 70 16.12 -7.25 2.97
C GLY A 70 16.08 -8.04 1.66
N ARG A 71 14.88 -8.27 1.10
CA ARG A 71 14.74 -8.88 -0.24
C ARG A 71 15.21 -7.96 -1.36
N THR A 72 14.96 -6.66 -1.24
CA THR A 72 15.39 -5.63 -2.20
C THR A 72 16.92 -5.60 -2.27
N ASP A 73 17.60 -5.55 -1.12
CA ASP A 73 19.06 -5.59 -1.02
C ASP A 73 19.64 -6.86 -1.66
N GLY A 74 18.99 -8.01 -1.43
CA GLY A 74 19.40 -9.30 -1.98
C GLY A 74 19.33 -9.39 -3.51
N ILE A 75 18.53 -8.56 -4.18
CA ILE A 75 18.36 -8.63 -5.65
C ILE A 75 18.87 -7.38 -6.40
N ALA A 76 19.08 -6.25 -5.71
CA ALA A 76 19.45 -4.98 -6.33
C ALA A 76 20.72 -5.07 -7.21
N ALA A 77 21.75 -5.77 -6.74
CA ALA A 77 22.99 -5.95 -7.52
C ALA A 77 22.78 -6.77 -8.81
N ALA A 78 21.92 -7.79 -8.76
CA ALA A 78 21.62 -8.63 -9.91
C ALA A 78 20.70 -7.91 -10.92
N ALA A 79 19.78 -7.08 -10.43
CA ALA A 79 18.82 -6.33 -11.24
C ALA A 79 19.46 -5.38 -12.27
N ALA A 80 20.67 -4.87 -11.99
CA ALA A 80 21.38 -3.95 -12.89
C ALA A 80 21.75 -4.56 -14.26
N ASN A 81 21.75 -5.89 -14.40
CA ASN A 81 22.12 -6.58 -15.63
C ASN A 81 21.08 -7.60 -16.11
N ASP A 82 19.94 -7.69 -15.44
CA ASP A 82 18.89 -8.67 -15.72
C ASP A 82 17.52 -7.97 -15.62
N ALA A 83 16.85 -7.83 -16.76
CA ALA A 83 15.56 -7.15 -16.85
C ALA A 83 14.47 -7.82 -16.00
N GLY A 84 14.48 -9.17 -15.89
CA GLY A 84 13.53 -9.89 -15.05
C GLY A 84 13.80 -9.65 -13.56
N LYS A 85 15.07 -9.54 -13.15
CA LYS A 85 15.42 -9.12 -11.78
C LYS A 85 15.09 -7.65 -11.52
N CYS A 86 15.18 -6.80 -12.54
CA CYS A 86 14.74 -5.41 -12.48
C CYS A 86 13.23 -5.29 -12.23
N GLU A 87 12.41 -6.08 -12.94
CA GLU A 87 10.97 -6.15 -12.71
C GLU A 87 10.65 -6.59 -11.28
N ASN A 88 11.30 -7.66 -10.79
CA ASN A 88 11.16 -8.09 -9.40
C ASN A 88 11.54 -7.00 -8.38
N LEU A 89 12.56 -6.18 -8.66
CA LEU A 89 12.96 -5.06 -7.82
C LEU A 89 11.86 -3.99 -7.76
N CYS A 90 11.22 -3.69 -8.88
CA CYS A 90 10.10 -2.75 -8.95
C CYS A 90 8.83 -3.28 -8.26
N ASP A 91 8.57 -4.58 -8.33
CA ASP A 91 7.48 -5.22 -7.60
C ASP A 91 7.69 -5.15 -6.08
N LEU A 92 8.93 -5.35 -5.62
CA LEU A 92 9.29 -5.16 -4.21
C LEU A 92 9.13 -3.71 -3.79
N ALA A 93 9.57 -2.74 -4.58
CA ALA A 93 9.38 -1.33 -4.29
C ALA A 93 7.89 -0.97 -4.13
N THR A 94 7.04 -1.48 -5.00
CA THR A 94 5.57 -1.31 -4.90
C THR A 94 5.04 -1.93 -3.61
N SER A 95 5.52 -3.12 -3.24
CA SER A 95 5.12 -3.81 -2.01
C SER A 95 5.53 -3.04 -0.75
N ILE A 96 6.75 -2.49 -0.73
CA ILE A 96 7.27 -1.66 0.38
C ILE A 96 6.40 -0.42 0.55
N CYS A 97 6.06 0.26 -0.55
CA CYS A 97 5.21 1.46 -0.50
C CYS A 97 3.78 1.15 -0.03
N SER A 98 3.21 -0.01 -0.39
CA SER A 98 1.92 -0.43 0.16
C SER A 98 1.95 -0.65 1.68
N VAL A 99 3.06 -1.17 2.22
CA VAL A 99 3.24 -1.29 3.69
C VAL A 99 3.35 0.10 4.33
N GLN A 100 4.11 0.99 3.72
CA GLN A 100 4.24 2.38 4.16
C GLN A 100 2.89 3.10 4.22
N GLU A 101 2.01 2.91 3.23
CA GLU A 101 0.66 3.48 3.22
C GLU A 101 -0.17 2.99 4.41
N LYS A 102 -0.14 1.69 4.71
CA LYS A 102 -0.83 1.14 5.89
C LYS A 102 -0.26 1.68 7.20
N MET A 103 1.07 1.79 7.31
CA MET A 103 1.69 2.37 8.51
C MET A 103 1.27 3.83 8.68
N ARG A 104 1.16 4.59 7.57
CA ARG A 104 0.66 5.96 7.60
C ARG A 104 -0.76 6.05 8.13
N GLU A 105 -1.66 5.16 7.72
CA GLU A 105 -3.03 5.11 8.26
C GLU A 105 -3.04 4.93 9.79
N LEU A 106 -2.13 4.09 10.32
CA LEU A 106 -1.96 3.93 11.75
C LEU A 106 -1.40 5.20 12.42
N CYS A 107 -0.42 5.87 11.80
CA CYS A 107 0.09 7.14 12.34
C CYS A 107 -0.95 8.26 12.34
N ASP A 108 -1.79 8.33 11.30
CA ASP A 108 -2.89 9.29 11.25
C ASP A 108 -3.93 9.03 12.35
N ALA A 109 -4.08 7.76 12.80
CA ALA A 109 -4.90 7.38 13.95
C ALA A 109 -4.22 7.62 15.32
N HIS A 110 -2.89 7.79 15.34
CA HIS A 110 -2.07 7.98 16.54
C HIS A 110 -1.12 9.20 16.40
N PRO A 111 -1.65 10.42 16.20
CA PRO A 111 -0.84 11.59 15.83
C PRO A 111 0.09 12.10 16.93
N ASP A 112 -0.22 11.82 18.20
CA ASP A 112 0.56 12.26 19.37
C ASP A 112 1.54 11.18 19.87
N ASP A 113 1.67 10.05 19.15
CA ASP A 113 2.58 8.96 19.50
C ASP A 113 3.90 9.09 18.71
N ASP A 114 4.95 9.53 19.41
CA ASP A 114 6.28 9.73 18.83
C ASP A 114 6.91 8.43 18.28
N ALA A 115 6.57 7.27 18.87
CA ALA A 115 7.08 5.98 18.41
C ALA A 115 6.45 5.62 17.07
N TYR A 116 5.13 5.78 16.93
CA TYR A 116 4.43 5.63 15.64
C TYR A 116 5.01 6.60 14.61
N ALA A 117 5.17 7.87 14.97
CA ALA A 117 5.72 8.89 14.08
C ALA A 117 7.13 8.52 13.57
N ALA A 118 7.98 7.93 14.41
CA ALA A 118 9.31 7.45 13.99
C ALA A 118 9.21 6.31 12.97
N LEU A 119 8.39 5.30 13.24
CA LEU A 119 8.19 4.15 12.35
C LEU A 119 7.63 4.56 10.98
N CYS A 120 6.71 5.51 10.94
CA CYS A 120 6.17 6.03 9.68
C CYS A 120 7.20 6.81 8.86
N ARG A 121 8.10 7.55 9.52
CA ARG A 121 9.21 8.22 8.82
C ARG A 121 10.19 7.22 8.22
N GLU A 122 10.52 6.16 8.97
CA GLU A 122 11.34 5.05 8.49
C GLU A 122 10.70 4.40 7.24
N ALA A 123 9.44 3.95 7.34
CA ALA A 123 8.73 3.34 6.23
C ALA A 123 8.62 4.23 4.98
N LYS A 124 8.44 5.54 5.17
CA LYS A 124 8.47 6.53 4.08
C LYS A 124 9.82 6.59 3.37
N ASN A 125 10.91 6.57 4.14
CA ASN A 125 12.24 6.59 3.56
C ASN A 125 12.54 5.30 2.80
N GLU A 126 12.18 4.14 3.35
CA GLU A 126 12.35 2.84 2.70
C GLU A 126 11.58 2.74 1.37
N CYS A 127 10.32 3.19 1.34
CA CYS A 127 9.54 3.24 0.10
C CYS A 127 10.22 4.14 -0.96
N ARG A 128 10.71 5.31 -0.56
CA ARG A 128 11.40 6.21 -1.48
C ARG A 128 12.68 5.59 -2.03
N GLU A 129 13.50 4.99 -1.19
CA GLU A 129 14.76 4.36 -1.59
C GLU A 129 14.52 3.15 -2.52
N ALA A 130 13.49 2.36 -2.25
CA ALA A 130 13.11 1.25 -3.11
C ALA A 130 12.62 1.74 -4.49
N GLN A 131 11.82 2.81 -4.54
CA GLN A 131 11.41 3.44 -5.81
C GLN A 131 12.60 3.99 -6.59
N ASP A 132 13.50 4.72 -5.93
CA ASP A 132 14.71 5.27 -6.55
C ASP A 132 15.60 4.14 -7.11
N SER A 133 15.62 2.99 -6.45
CA SER A 133 16.34 1.80 -6.93
C SER A 133 15.68 1.15 -8.14
N CYS A 134 14.35 1.03 -8.16
CA CYS A 134 13.59 0.59 -9.34
C CYS A 134 13.83 1.52 -10.54
N VAL A 135 13.69 2.85 -10.35
CA VAL A 135 13.89 3.84 -11.43
C VAL A 135 15.29 3.73 -12.02
N ARG A 136 16.34 3.74 -11.18
CA ARG A 136 17.73 3.59 -11.64
C ARG A 136 17.96 2.28 -12.40
N CYS A 137 17.34 1.19 -11.96
CA CYS A 137 17.44 -0.09 -12.63
C CYS A 137 16.82 -0.05 -14.03
N VAL A 138 15.61 0.51 -14.15
CA VAL A 138 14.89 0.63 -15.41
C VAL A 138 15.66 1.52 -16.40
N GLU A 139 16.16 2.68 -15.95
CA GLU A 139 16.99 3.57 -16.77
C GLU A 139 18.26 2.86 -17.28
N SER A 140 18.92 2.10 -16.40
CA SER A 140 20.14 1.36 -16.74
C SER A 140 19.88 0.24 -17.76
N ASN A 141 18.71 -0.39 -17.74
CA ASN A 141 18.34 -1.44 -18.70
C ASN A 141 17.85 -0.85 -20.03
N GLN A 142 17.26 0.34 -20.05
CA GLN A 142 16.85 1.02 -21.30
C GLN A 142 18.03 1.62 -22.08
N ALA A 143 19.12 1.97 -21.40
CA ALA A 143 20.32 2.50 -22.03
C ALA A 143 21.19 1.43 -22.74
N ARG A 144 20.77 0.15 -22.70
CA ARG A 144 21.47 -1.00 -23.30
C ARG A 144 20.80 -1.44 -24.59
#